data_AF-A0A1V2YLC5-F1
#
_entry.id   AF-A0A1V2YLC5-F1
#
_cell.length_a   1.000
_cell.length_b   1.000
_cell.length_c   1.000
_cell.angle_alpha   90.00
_cell.angle_beta   90.00
_cell.angle_gamma   90.00
#
_symmetry.space_group_name_H-M   'P 1'
#
loop_
_entity.id
_entity.type
_entity.pdbx_description
1 polymer ?
#
loop_
_entity_poly.entity_id
_entity_poly.type
_entity_poly.pdbx_seq_one_letter_code
_entity_poly.pdbx_strand_id
1 'polypeptide(L)'
;MKHLKVIACEISFRELCFCASQSVNLVDFTFMGKTLHNEGCQSIHSALQAEIDKVPVDKYDAILLAYGLCSNGVVGLKSELPIIIPKAHDCTTFFLGSKEKYKEFFDNNHGTFIYTSGWIERDGNKDDSDIMNVLGIDKTYEQYLEEYGEENAAYIMEILGSHENSYTKIVFIDTGVGDVEKYRM
;
A
#
# COMPACT_ATOMS: atom_id res chain seq x y z
N MET A 1 -24.19 -14.68 -11.64
CA MET A 1 -23.19 -13.75 -12.19
C MET A 1 -23.43 -12.41 -11.53
N LYS A 2 -22.40 -11.84 -10.91
CA LYS A 2 -22.46 -10.54 -10.23
C LYS A 2 -21.75 -9.48 -11.07
N HIS A 3 -22.15 -8.21 -10.94
CA HIS A 3 -21.40 -7.06 -11.45
C HIS A 3 -20.72 -6.36 -10.28
N LEU A 4 -19.38 -6.41 -10.28
CA LEU A 4 -18.56 -5.95 -9.17
C LEU A 4 -17.77 -4.71 -9.58
N LYS A 5 -17.75 -3.70 -8.71
CA LYS A 5 -16.84 -2.56 -8.84
C LYS A 5 -15.62 -2.81 -7.96
N VAL A 6 -14.43 -2.82 -8.54
CA VAL A 6 -13.17 -2.91 -7.79
C VAL A 6 -12.49 -1.55 -7.75
N ILE A 7 -12.11 -1.10 -6.55
CA ILE A 7 -11.22 0.05 -6.35
C ILE A 7 -9.90 -0.50 -5.79
N ALA A 8 -8.80 -0.22 -6.46
CA ALA A 8 -7.51 -0.87 -6.21
C ALA A 8 -6.33 0.09 -6.33
N CYS A 9 -5.26 -0.19 -5.60
CA CYS A 9 -3.96 0.45 -5.87
C CYS A 9 -3.41 -0.10 -7.19
N GLU A 10 -2.85 0.75 -8.04
CA GLU A 10 -2.33 0.36 -9.35
C GLU A 10 -1.16 -0.65 -9.30
N ILE A 11 -0.51 -0.80 -8.14
CA ILE A 11 0.54 -1.80 -7.93
C ILE A 11 0.04 -3.25 -8.04
N SER A 12 -1.27 -3.50 -7.93
CA SER A 12 -1.88 -4.83 -8.08
C SER A 12 -2.57 -5.02 -9.43
N PHE A 13 -2.31 -4.13 -10.39
CA PHE A 13 -2.99 -4.11 -11.68
C PHE A 13 -2.92 -5.45 -12.42
N ARG A 14 -1.72 -6.05 -12.52
CA ARG A 14 -1.53 -7.30 -13.26
C ARG A 14 -2.30 -8.44 -12.61
N GLU A 15 -2.14 -8.61 -11.31
CA GLU A 15 -2.76 -9.66 -10.51
C GLU A 15 -4.29 -9.56 -10.59
N LEU A 16 -4.84 -8.35 -10.45
CA LEU A 16 -6.28 -8.13 -10.48
C LEU A 16 -6.87 -8.34 -11.88
N CYS A 17 -6.20 -7.86 -12.93
CA CYS A 17 -6.65 -8.11 -14.31
C CYS A 17 -6.59 -9.60 -14.65
N PHE A 18 -5.56 -10.32 -14.20
CA PHE A 18 -5.46 -11.76 -14.37
C PHE A 18 -6.63 -12.48 -13.69
N CYS A 19 -6.90 -12.17 -12.41
CA CYS A 19 -8.04 -12.72 -11.68
C CYS A 19 -9.38 -12.41 -12.35
N ALA A 20 -9.58 -11.17 -12.84
CA ALA A 20 -10.81 -10.81 -13.55
C ALA A 20 -11.00 -11.58 -14.86
N SER A 21 -9.91 -11.85 -15.60
CA SER A 21 -9.98 -12.63 -16.84
C SER A 21 -10.48 -14.07 -16.64
N GLN A 22 -10.37 -14.59 -15.41
CA GLN A 22 -10.78 -15.94 -15.01
C GLN A 22 -12.09 -15.96 -14.21
N SER A 23 -12.63 -14.78 -13.88
CA SER A 23 -13.80 -14.66 -13.03
C SER A 23 -15.10 -14.98 -13.80
N VAL A 24 -16.04 -15.62 -13.12
CA VAL A 24 -17.43 -15.78 -13.63
C VAL A 24 -18.27 -14.51 -13.46
N ASN A 25 -17.75 -13.49 -12.79
CA ASN A 25 -18.42 -12.22 -12.51
C ASN A 25 -17.88 -11.12 -13.44
N LEU A 26 -18.73 -10.14 -13.77
CA LEU A 26 -18.32 -8.95 -14.49
C LEU A 26 -17.62 -8.00 -13.52
N VAL A 27 -16.42 -7.54 -13.87
CA VAL A 27 -15.58 -6.72 -12.97
C VAL A 27 -15.18 -5.44 -13.68
N ASP A 28 -15.60 -4.30 -13.12
CA ASP A 28 -15.14 -2.97 -13.55
C ASP A 28 -14.12 -2.45 -12.54
N PHE A 29 -13.01 -1.88 -13.01
CA PHE A 29 -11.92 -1.39 -12.17
C PHE A 29 -11.90 0.13 -12.06
N THR A 30 -11.43 0.64 -10.91
CA THR A 30 -10.78 1.94 -10.75
C THR A 30 -9.42 1.66 -10.12
N PHE A 31 -8.34 2.09 -10.77
CA PHE A 31 -7.00 2.02 -10.20
C PHE A 31 -6.58 3.40 -9.70
N MET A 32 -6.06 3.44 -8.48
CA MET A 32 -5.55 4.65 -7.84
C MET A 32 -4.02 4.63 -7.82
N GLY A 33 -3.42 5.81 -7.96
CA GLY A 33 -1.97 5.97 -8.03
C GLY A 33 -1.25 5.49 -6.77
N LYS A 34 -0.06 4.89 -6.92
CA LYS A 34 0.72 4.37 -5.78
C LYS A 34 1.08 5.48 -4.77
N THR A 35 1.31 6.70 -5.26
CA THR A 35 1.78 7.87 -4.48
C THR A 35 0.80 8.31 -3.40
N LEU A 36 -0.47 7.90 -3.49
CA LEU A 36 -1.47 8.17 -2.44
C LEU A 36 -1.02 7.64 -1.07
N HIS A 37 -0.20 6.58 -1.04
CA HIS A 37 0.36 6.04 0.21
C HIS A 37 1.41 6.97 0.85
N ASN A 38 1.99 7.88 0.07
CA ASN A 38 2.92 8.89 0.57
C ASN A 38 2.18 10.09 1.15
N GLU A 39 0.86 10.22 1.04
CA GLU A 39 0.14 11.42 1.49
C GLU A 39 -0.54 11.23 2.86
N GLY A 40 -0.32 10.08 3.51
CA GLY A 40 -0.89 9.75 4.82
C GLY A 40 -2.30 9.14 4.76
N CYS A 41 -2.76 8.63 5.90
CA CYS A 41 -3.99 7.82 6.00
C CYS A 41 -5.27 8.60 5.66
N GLN A 42 -5.34 9.88 6.03
CA GLN A 42 -6.51 10.72 5.74
C GLN A 42 -6.68 10.97 4.24
N SER A 43 -5.58 11.10 3.51
CA SER A 43 -5.56 11.28 2.06
C SER A 43 -6.04 10.00 1.37
N ILE A 44 -5.54 8.83 1.79
CA ILE A 44 -6.04 7.52 1.32
C ILE A 44 -7.55 7.40 1.58
N HIS A 45 -8.00 7.67 2.81
CA HIS A 45 -9.41 7.58 3.18
C HIS A 45 -10.30 8.49 2.33
N SER A 46 -9.92 9.76 2.20
CA SER A 46 -10.72 10.74 1.46
C SER A 46 -10.80 10.41 -0.03
N ALA A 47 -9.70 9.95 -0.62
CA ALA A 47 -9.66 9.55 -2.02
C ALA A 47 -10.47 8.27 -2.27
N LEU A 48 -10.39 7.27 -1.38
CA LEU A 48 -11.21 6.06 -1.45
C LEU A 48 -12.69 6.37 -1.30
N GLN A 49 -13.07 7.19 -0.31
CA GLN A 49 -14.47 7.60 -0.13
C GLN A 49 -14.99 8.33 -1.36
N ALA A 50 -14.21 9.23 -1.95
CA ALA A 50 -14.58 9.95 -3.16
C ALA A 50 -14.80 9.02 -4.37
N GLU A 51 -14.03 7.93 -4.49
CA GLU A 51 -14.27 6.92 -5.54
C GLU A 51 -15.49 6.04 -5.23
N ILE A 52 -15.74 5.72 -3.96
CA ILE A 52 -16.92 4.98 -3.52
C ILE A 52 -18.20 5.79 -3.79
N ASP A 53 -18.19 7.09 -3.50
CA ASP A 53 -19.36 7.98 -3.68
C ASP A 53 -19.77 8.14 -5.16
N LYS A 54 -18.83 7.88 -6.09
CA LYS A 54 -19.09 7.91 -7.54
C LYS A 54 -19.74 6.63 -8.06
N VAL A 55 -19.83 5.56 -7.25
CA VAL A 55 -20.34 4.26 -7.69
C VAL A 55 -21.86 4.29 -7.80
N PRO A 56 -22.46 4.09 -9.00
CA PRO A 56 -23.92 4.02 -9.13
C PRO A 56 -24.47 2.75 -8.47
N VAL A 57 -25.32 2.93 -7.46
CA VAL A 57 -25.89 1.84 -6.64
C VAL A 57 -26.70 0.84 -7.47
N ASP A 58 -27.43 1.32 -8.48
CA ASP A 58 -28.26 0.44 -9.34
C ASP A 58 -27.45 -0.39 -10.35
N LYS A 59 -26.14 -0.13 -10.49
CA LYS A 59 -25.29 -0.80 -11.49
C LYS A 59 -24.53 -2.01 -10.92
N TYR A 60 -24.15 -1.98 -9.64
CA TYR A 60 -23.24 -2.97 -9.08
C TYR A 60 -23.85 -3.69 -7.88
N ASP A 61 -23.45 -4.95 -7.70
CA ASP A 61 -23.86 -5.76 -6.56
C ASP A 61 -23.03 -5.46 -5.29
N ALA A 62 -21.77 -5.06 -5.46
CA ALA A 62 -20.84 -4.79 -4.37
C ALA A 62 -19.62 -3.97 -4.85
N ILE A 63 -18.97 -3.32 -3.88
CA ILE A 63 -17.68 -2.65 -4.05
C ILE A 63 -16.60 -3.50 -3.39
N LEU A 64 -15.57 -3.89 -4.13
CA LEU A 64 -14.41 -4.61 -3.65
C LEU A 64 -13.23 -3.64 -3.52
N LEU A 65 -12.67 -3.54 -2.32
CA LEU A 65 -11.44 -2.79 -2.08
C LEU A 65 -10.26 -3.75 -2.15
N ALA A 66 -9.40 -3.61 -3.16
CA ALA A 66 -8.14 -4.36 -3.21
C ALA A 66 -7.05 -3.62 -2.41
N TYR A 67 -7.33 -3.43 -1.13
CA TYR A 67 -6.49 -2.76 -0.13
C TYR A 67 -6.48 -3.59 1.15
N GLY A 68 -5.34 -3.61 1.85
CA GLY A 68 -5.30 -4.03 3.25
C GLY A 68 -5.81 -2.91 4.15
N LEU A 69 -5.38 -2.89 5.42
CA LEU A 69 -5.62 -1.73 6.29
C LEU A 69 -4.89 -0.47 5.77
N CYS A 70 -3.74 -0.61 5.12
CA CYS A 70 -2.99 0.48 4.46
C CYS A 70 -2.93 1.76 5.32
N SER A 71 -2.27 1.65 6.48
CA SER A 71 -2.20 2.74 7.49
C SER A 71 -3.57 3.18 8.02
N ASN A 72 -4.54 2.27 8.05
CA ASN A 72 -5.95 2.50 8.42
C ASN A 72 -6.74 3.40 7.46
N GLY A 73 -6.26 3.68 6.24
CA GLY A 73 -6.97 4.50 5.26
C GLY A 73 -8.34 3.94 4.83
N VAL A 74 -8.58 2.64 5.02
CA VAL A 74 -9.87 1.98 4.71
C VAL A 74 -10.89 2.03 5.86
N VAL A 75 -10.47 2.42 7.07
CA VAL A 75 -11.31 2.35 8.26
C VAL A 75 -12.36 3.45 8.23
N GLY A 76 -13.63 3.08 8.37
CA GLY A 76 -14.74 4.04 8.45
C GLY A 76 -15.35 4.43 7.10
N LEU A 77 -14.88 3.86 6.00
CA LEU A 77 -15.50 4.02 4.68
C LEU A 77 -16.96 3.58 4.68
N LYS A 78 -17.79 4.31 3.94
CA LYS A 78 -19.25 4.08 3.88
C LYS A 78 -19.70 3.94 2.43
N SER A 79 -20.67 3.08 2.20
CA SER A 79 -21.39 2.97 0.93
C SER A 79 -22.80 2.44 1.20
N GLU A 80 -23.71 2.72 0.28
CA GLU A 80 -25.02 2.04 0.21
C GLU A 80 -24.88 0.59 -0.25
N LEU A 81 -23.83 0.30 -1.04
CA LEU A 81 -23.49 -1.05 -1.48
C LEU A 81 -22.64 -1.79 -0.43
N PRO A 82 -22.68 -3.13 -0.40
CA PRO A 82 -21.74 -3.92 0.38
C PRO A 82 -20.29 -3.61 -0.02
N ILE A 83 -19.48 -3.20 0.95
CA ILE A 83 -18.03 -3.07 0.81
C ILE A 83 -17.38 -4.37 1.24
N ILE A 84 -16.56 -4.95 0.36
CA ILE A 84 -15.81 -6.18 0.59
C ILE A 84 -14.33 -5.83 0.59
N ILE A 85 -13.62 -6.22 1.65
CA ILE A 85 -12.19 -5.95 1.83
C ILE A 85 -11.47 -7.24 2.22
N PRO A 86 -10.24 -7.51 1.72
CA PRO A 86 -9.45 -8.63 2.20
C PRO A 86 -9.04 -8.40 3.66
N LYS A 87 -8.98 -9.49 4.41
CA LYS A 87 -8.46 -9.47 5.79
C LYS A 87 -6.93 -9.46 5.77
N ALA A 88 -6.35 -8.30 5.46
CA ALA A 88 -4.92 -8.08 5.30
C ALA A 88 -4.46 -6.79 5.99
N HIS A 89 -3.25 -6.77 6.54
CA HIS A 89 -2.67 -5.55 7.14
C HIS A 89 -2.33 -4.51 6.06
N ASP A 90 -1.77 -4.96 4.95
CA ASP A 90 -1.28 -4.13 3.87
C ASP A 90 -1.29 -4.90 2.54
N CYS A 91 -0.80 -4.25 1.48
CA CYS A 91 -0.66 -4.89 0.18
C CYS A 91 0.34 -6.06 0.20
N THR A 92 1.37 -6.04 1.06
CA THR A 92 2.32 -7.15 1.22
C THR A 92 1.61 -8.43 1.67
N THR A 93 0.79 -8.34 2.71
CA THR A 93 -0.02 -9.46 3.21
C THR A 93 -0.97 -9.97 2.12
N PHE A 94 -1.56 -9.05 1.36
CA PHE A 94 -2.43 -9.36 0.23
C PHE A 94 -1.69 -10.17 -0.86
N PHE A 95 -0.49 -9.76 -1.27
CA PHE A 95 0.31 -10.46 -2.28
C PHE A 95 0.85 -11.81 -1.80
N LEU A 96 1.22 -11.93 -0.52
CA LEU A 96 1.64 -13.21 0.06
C LEU A 96 0.48 -14.20 0.22
N GLY A 97 -0.77 -13.72 0.22
CA GLY A 97 -1.97 -14.53 0.35
C GLY A 97 -2.15 -15.23 1.71
N SER A 98 -1.29 -14.96 2.69
CA SER A 98 -1.38 -15.53 4.04
C SER A 98 -0.77 -14.58 5.07
N LYS A 99 -1.57 -14.23 6.08
CA LYS A 99 -1.11 -13.44 7.23
C LYS A 99 -0.10 -14.21 8.08
N GLU A 100 -0.19 -15.55 8.11
CA GLU A 100 0.75 -16.43 8.81
C GLU A 100 2.12 -16.39 8.12
N LYS A 101 2.17 -16.52 6.79
CA LYS A 101 3.41 -16.39 6.02
C LYS A 101 4.01 -14.99 6.12
N TYR A 102 3.16 -13.95 6.05
CA TYR A 102 3.60 -12.57 6.26
C TYR A 102 4.26 -12.43 7.64
N LYS A 103 3.60 -12.92 8.69
CA LYS A 103 4.13 -12.85 10.06
C LYS A 103 5.46 -13.62 10.20
N GLU A 104 5.50 -14.86 9.74
CA GLU A 104 6.71 -15.69 9.80
C GLU A 104 7.87 -15.03 9.05
N PHE A 105 7.60 -14.48 7.86
CA PHE A 105 8.61 -13.78 7.07
C PHE A 105 9.12 -12.54 7.82
N PHE A 106 8.21 -11.69 8.29
CA PHE A 106 8.56 -10.43 8.94
C PHE A 106 9.34 -10.64 10.24
N ASP A 107 8.89 -11.58 11.09
CA ASP A 107 9.54 -11.90 12.38
C ASP A 107 11.00 -12.39 12.19
N ASN A 108 11.32 -12.98 11.03
CA ASN A 108 12.65 -13.53 10.72
C ASN A 108 13.50 -12.65 9.78
N ASN A 109 12.92 -11.60 9.18
CA ASN A 109 13.57 -10.79 8.14
C ASN A 109 13.37 -9.30 8.39
N HIS A 110 13.71 -8.83 9.60
CA HIS A 110 13.77 -7.40 9.90
C HIS A 110 14.68 -6.65 8.92
N GLY A 111 14.35 -5.40 8.61
CA GLY A 111 15.14 -4.59 7.69
C GLY A 111 15.04 -5.05 6.23
N THR A 112 13.91 -5.60 5.83
CA THR A 112 13.69 -6.03 4.44
C THR A 112 12.81 -5.04 3.70
N PHE A 113 13.30 -4.53 2.58
CA PHE A 113 12.51 -3.80 1.61
C PHE A 113 11.80 -4.79 0.67
N ILE A 114 10.48 -4.74 0.60
CA ILE A 114 9.67 -5.70 -0.17
C ILE A 114 9.04 -4.99 -1.36
N TYR A 115 9.11 -5.60 -2.54
CA TYR A 115 8.49 -5.09 -3.75
C TYR A 115 7.87 -6.19 -4.62
N THR A 116 6.94 -5.81 -5.49
CA THR A 116 6.39 -6.64 -6.58
C THR A 116 6.68 -6.00 -7.93
N SER A 117 6.33 -6.66 -9.03
CA SER A 117 6.47 -6.07 -10.37
C SER A 117 5.71 -4.75 -10.50
N GLY A 118 4.51 -4.66 -9.89
CA GLY A 118 3.69 -3.46 -9.93
C GLY A 118 4.33 -2.26 -9.23
N TRP A 119 5.17 -2.46 -8.21
CA TRP A 119 5.93 -1.36 -7.59
C TRP A 119 6.92 -0.75 -8.59
N ILE A 120 7.59 -1.57 -9.40
CA ILE A 120 8.54 -1.11 -10.43
C ILE A 120 7.81 -0.52 -11.64
N GLU A 121 6.76 -1.19 -12.13
CA GLU A 121 6.06 -0.79 -13.35
C GLU A 121 5.23 0.50 -13.17
N ARG A 122 4.78 0.77 -11.95
CA ARG A 122 3.99 1.96 -11.59
C ARG A 122 4.85 3.04 -10.95
N ASP A 123 6.17 2.88 -11.04
CA ASP A 123 7.12 3.90 -10.67
C ASP A 123 7.17 4.99 -11.74
N GLY A 124 6.16 5.86 -11.75
CA GLY A 124 6.11 7.01 -12.63
C GLY A 124 7.03 8.12 -12.11
N ASN A 125 8.06 8.49 -12.90
CA ASN A 125 8.98 9.62 -12.72
C ASN A 125 8.49 10.70 -11.73
N LYS A 126 8.83 10.58 -10.44
CA LYS A 126 8.83 11.67 -9.46
C LYS A 126 9.42 11.16 -8.14
N ASP A 127 10.48 11.83 -7.72
CA ASP A 127 11.12 11.83 -6.40
C ASP A 127 10.42 10.99 -5.32
N ASP A 128 10.95 9.80 -5.07
CA ASP A 128 10.69 9.01 -3.86
C ASP A 128 11.23 9.69 -2.57
N SER A 129 11.76 10.91 -2.67
CA SER A 129 12.39 11.66 -1.58
C SER A 129 11.43 12.17 -0.50
N ASP A 130 10.11 11.94 -0.62
CA ASP A 130 9.11 12.60 0.23
C ASP A 130 8.55 11.73 1.37
N ILE A 131 8.94 10.46 1.48
CA ILE A 131 8.47 9.60 2.58
C ILE A 131 8.97 10.12 3.94
N MET A 132 10.20 10.65 4.01
CA MET A 132 10.75 11.20 5.24
C MET A 132 10.07 12.52 5.64
N ASN A 133 9.74 13.38 4.68
CA ASN A 133 8.92 14.58 4.91
C ASN A 133 7.53 14.23 5.45
N VAL A 134 6.88 13.22 4.87
CA VAL A 134 5.52 12.82 5.25
C VAL A 134 5.49 12.18 6.64
N LEU A 135 6.53 11.44 7.00
CA LEU A 135 6.67 10.87 8.34
C LEU A 135 7.12 11.91 9.39
N GLY A 136 7.40 13.16 9.00
CA GLY A 136 7.90 14.22 9.89
C GLY A 136 9.33 13.98 10.39
N ILE A 137 10.10 13.23 9.58
CA ILE A 137 11.46 12.76 9.83
C ILE A 137 12.49 13.62 9.04
N ASP A 138 12.03 14.67 8.39
CA ASP A 138 12.85 15.62 7.62
C ASP A 138 13.47 16.75 8.44
N LYS A 139 13.14 16.83 9.75
CA LYS A 139 13.64 17.90 10.60
C LYS A 139 15.15 17.77 10.82
N THR A 140 15.83 18.90 10.72
CA THR A 140 17.24 19.04 11.10
C THR A 140 17.43 18.81 12.59
N TYR A 141 18.65 18.44 13.00
CA TYR A 141 18.98 18.28 14.42
C TYR A 141 18.66 19.55 15.22
N GLU A 142 18.89 20.73 14.65
CA GLU A 142 18.57 22.02 15.26
C GLU A 142 17.07 22.20 15.52
N GLN A 143 16.21 21.72 14.62
CA GLN A 143 14.75 21.76 14.80
C GLN A 143 14.30 20.76 15.88
N TYR A 144 14.88 19.57 15.94
CA TYR A 144 14.61 18.64 17.03
C TYR A 144 15.13 19.15 18.38
N LEU A 145 16.27 19.85 18.38
CA LEU A 145 16.86 20.46 19.57
C LEU A 145 15.95 21.55 20.16
N GLU A 146 15.36 22.40 19.31
CA GLU A 146 14.43 23.45 19.72
C GLU A 146 13.12 22.88 20.29
N GLU A 147 12.60 21.80 19.71
CA GLU A 147 11.29 21.24 20.08
C GLU A 147 11.36 20.24 21.25
N TYR A 148 12.41 19.43 21.32
CA TYR A 148 12.50 18.30 22.26
C TYR A 148 13.67 18.39 23.25
N GLY A 149 14.60 19.34 23.07
CA GLY A 149 15.80 19.48 23.88
C GLY A 149 16.91 18.49 23.50
N GLU A 150 18.13 18.73 24.00
CA GLU A 150 19.37 18.10 23.53
C GLU A 150 19.38 16.57 23.63
N GLU A 151 19.00 16.01 24.78
CA GLU A 151 18.98 14.55 24.98
C GLU A 151 17.98 13.86 24.04
N ASN A 152 16.77 14.41 23.91
CA ASN A 152 15.74 13.80 23.05
C ASN A 152 16.06 13.99 21.58
N ALA A 153 16.61 15.15 21.18
CA ALA A 153 17.03 15.40 19.80
C ALA A 153 18.16 14.45 19.39
N ALA A 154 19.15 14.23 20.28
CA ALA A 154 20.24 13.29 20.04
C ALA A 154 19.71 11.86 19.90
N TYR A 155 18.79 11.45 20.78
CA TYR A 155 18.17 10.13 20.73
C TYR A 155 17.30 9.92 19.48
N ILE A 156 16.51 10.93 19.09
CA ILE A 156 15.72 10.90 17.85
C ILE A 156 16.65 10.75 16.65
N MET A 157 17.72 11.54 16.55
CA MET A 157 18.69 11.44 15.45
C MET A 157 19.43 10.10 15.43
N GLU A 158 19.75 9.52 16.58
CA GLU A 158 20.33 8.18 16.68
C GLU A 158 19.38 7.12 16.12
N ILE A 159 18.10 7.18 16.49
CA ILE A 159 17.07 6.26 15.97
C ILE A 159 16.88 6.47 14.46
N LEU A 160 16.74 7.70 13.99
CA LEU A 160 16.52 8.01 12.58
C LEU A 160 17.72 7.61 11.70
N GLY A 161 18.95 7.91 12.15
CA GLY A 161 20.18 7.48 11.48
C GLY A 161 20.41 5.96 11.52
N SER A 162 19.85 5.27 12.53
CA SER A 162 19.82 3.80 12.56
C SER A 162 18.81 3.22 11.56
N HIS A 163 17.72 3.94 11.26
CA HIS A 163 16.71 3.55 10.28
C HIS A 163 17.19 3.66 8.83
N GLU A 164 17.97 4.68 8.47
CA GLU A 164 18.61 4.75 7.14
C GLU A 164 19.56 3.58 6.88
N ASN A 165 20.16 3.01 7.93
CA ASN A 165 21.01 1.81 7.89
C ASN A 165 20.24 0.50 8.16
N SER A 166 18.91 0.54 8.32
CA SER A 166 18.13 -0.62 8.76
C SER A 166 17.72 -1.57 7.64
N TYR A 167 17.63 -1.09 6.39
CA TYR A 167 17.36 -1.97 5.25
C TYR A 167 18.63 -2.72 4.83
N THR A 168 18.70 -4.00 5.19
CA THR A 168 19.84 -4.88 4.89
C THR A 168 19.55 -5.85 3.76
N LYS A 169 18.27 -5.97 3.36
CA LYS A 169 17.81 -6.94 2.35
C LYS A 169 16.73 -6.33 1.49
N ILE A 170 16.68 -6.79 0.25
CA ILE A 170 15.62 -6.48 -0.71
C ILE A 170 14.99 -7.81 -1.11
N VAL A 171 13.66 -7.88 -1.10
CA VAL A 171 12.89 -9.09 -1.45
C VAL A 171 11.83 -8.77 -2.48
N PHE A 172 11.86 -9.55 -3.56
CA PHE A 172 10.84 -9.57 -4.59
C PHE A 172 9.77 -10.62 -4.27
N ILE A 173 8.50 -10.22 -4.27
CA ILE A 173 7.38 -11.16 -4.22
C ILE A 173 7.00 -11.55 -5.65
N ASP A 174 7.27 -12.80 -5.99
CA ASP A 174 6.79 -13.44 -7.21
C ASP A 174 5.32 -13.85 -7.05
N THR A 175 4.44 -13.13 -7.74
CA THR A 175 2.99 -13.39 -7.76
C THR A 175 2.60 -14.44 -8.81
N GLY A 176 3.54 -14.92 -9.62
CA GLY A 176 3.31 -15.81 -10.76
C GLY A 176 2.59 -15.14 -11.93
N VAL A 177 2.42 -13.81 -11.93
CA VAL A 177 1.70 -13.07 -12.97
C VAL A 177 2.66 -12.20 -13.78
N GLY A 178 2.70 -12.44 -15.10
CA GLY A 178 3.57 -11.71 -16.02
C GLY A 178 4.98 -12.30 -16.12
N ASP A 179 5.89 -11.55 -16.73
CA ASP A 179 7.29 -11.95 -16.89
C ASP A 179 8.10 -11.57 -15.64
N VAL A 180 7.93 -12.37 -14.58
CA VAL A 180 8.50 -12.11 -13.25
C VAL A 180 10.03 -12.15 -13.23
N GLU A 181 10.66 -12.90 -14.14
CA GLU A 181 12.12 -13.03 -14.24
C GLU A 181 12.80 -11.70 -14.56
N LYS A 182 12.13 -10.82 -15.31
CA LYS A 182 12.63 -9.46 -15.59
C LYS A 182 12.85 -8.62 -14.33
N TYR A 183 12.16 -8.94 -13.23
CA TYR A 183 12.14 -8.15 -11.99
C TYR A 183 12.97 -8.77 -10.85
N ARG A 184 13.54 -9.96 -11.06
CA ARG A 184 14.50 -10.58 -10.15
C ARG A 184 15.86 -9.89 -10.32
N MET A 185 16.31 -9.18 -9.28
CA MET A 185 17.62 -8.53 -9.20
C MET A 185 18.68 -9.45 -8.58
#